data_AF-A0A4U1JIQ4-F1
#
_entry.id   AF-A0A4U1JIQ4-F1
#
_cell.length_a   1.000
_cell.length_b   1.000
_cell.length_c   1.000
_cell.angle_alpha   90.00
_cell.angle_beta   90.00
_cell.angle_gamma   90.00
#
_symmetry.space_group_name_H-M   'P 1'
#
loop_
_entity.id
_entity.type
_entity.pdbx_description
1 polymer ?
#
loop_
_entity_poly.entity_id
_entity_poly.type
_entity_poly.pdbx_seq_one_letter_code
_entity_poly.pdbx_strand_id
1 'polypeptide(L)'
;MISARSLVLRRTLPFLLSTLALGLVAGCDDENGSSSTNSSTSSSSSSSSGSGGAGGEDVGFRLSGTLSYEYVPFDVDLEKLDYGNIEKRPIRGASVRLIDADTDAEIAKTSSDDEGAYSFDYMGATKVKLWVYAETEVPSLTVEDNTSGDAVYVMESDTADSAADAKLDVLAATGWDGTAYTKTRAAAPFAVLDTAYISARRFLDEVSPPPVFPPLKFNWSVNNRPEEGDKVLGQIGTSHFDGEELYILGKEDVDTDEFDSHITVHEWGHWFNKTLGRADTIGGTHSSSDIEDPRVAFSEGFCTALSAIVLDPDTTYTDSSGPQQASGFSNDVEVNNNNVEKNPGWFSETTVEGVVYDLYDGPNEPFDQVSVGISGIYAALRTQKDKPSFTTIFSYVASLKENNPQAAADIDAVTSFYNASADFGVDPIEDEWGTNETHSGGFPGSLPVYKEGVVGNSYTVDLTGDAESNRLSQNVYVRIEGDGMAITVTSTSPSDVDLAVFKAGVLVTTDGNVSGEESVTFDSEAGTIYVLSVRGFNTLPVSYGAEITISH
;
A
#
# COMPACT_ATOMS: atom_id res chain seq x y z
N MET A 1 -33.89 -6.16 8.74
CA MET A 1 -33.99 -4.81 8.14
C MET A 1 -32.79 -4.04 8.62
N ILE A 2 -31.73 -4.00 7.81
CA ILE A 2 -30.51 -3.24 8.09
C ILE A 2 -30.84 -1.80 7.73
N SER A 3 -31.16 -0.99 8.74
CA SER A 3 -31.22 0.46 8.57
C SER A 3 -29.79 0.95 8.69
N ALA A 4 -29.30 1.65 7.67
CA ALA A 4 -28.29 2.67 7.90
C ALA A 4 -28.86 3.61 8.98
N ARG A 5 -28.42 3.44 10.22
CA ARG A 5 -28.54 4.48 11.23
C ARG A 5 -27.24 5.28 11.13
N SER A 6 -27.30 6.38 10.39
CA SER A 6 -26.58 7.58 10.81
C SER A 6 -27.05 7.90 12.23
N LEU A 7 -26.38 7.35 13.25
CA LEU A 7 -26.57 7.81 14.62
C LEU A 7 -25.72 9.06 14.76
N VAL A 8 -26.41 10.19 14.56
CA VAL A 8 -26.04 11.56 14.93
C VAL A 8 -24.84 11.62 15.88
N LEU A 9 -23.74 12.25 15.43
CA LEU A 9 -22.70 12.81 16.27
C LEU A 9 -23.35 13.82 17.25
N ARG A 10 -23.90 13.35 18.37
CA ARG A 10 -24.32 14.23 19.46
C ARG A 10 -23.08 14.59 20.25
N ARG A 11 -22.50 15.74 19.88
CA ARG A 11 -21.50 16.49 20.63
C ARG A 11 -21.63 16.23 22.14
N THR A 12 -20.68 15.50 22.71
CA THR A 12 -20.45 15.53 24.15
C THR A 12 -19.84 16.90 24.47
N LEU A 13 -20.65 17.79 25.05
CA LEU A 13 -20.11 18.97 25.74
C LEU A 13 -19.31 18.48 26.95
N PRO A 14 -18.07 18.95 27.18
CA PRO A 14 -17.37 18.65 28.42
C PRO A 14 -18.05 19.41 29.56
N PHE A 15 -18.60 18.68 30.52
CA PHE A 15 -18.94 19.24 31.82
C PHE A 15 -17.63 19.59 32.53
N LEU A 16 -17.36 20.90 32.64
CA LEU A 16 -16.46 21.43 33.66
C LEU A 16 -17.03 21.07 35.03
N LEU A 17 -16.42 20.12 35.71
CA LEU A 17 -16.50 20.04 37.16
C LEU A 17 -15.31 20.79 37.75
N SER A 18 -15.59 21.98 38.26
CA SER A 18 -14.73 22.68 39.20
C SER A 18 -14.74 21.94 40.53
N THR A 19 -13.60 21.37 40.94
CA THR A 19 -13.33 21.10 42.35
C THR A 19 -11.97 21.65 42.72
N LEU A 20 -12.06 22.78 43.42
CA LEU A 20 -11.02 23.42 44.18
C LEU A 20 -10.63 22.49 45.34
N ALA A 21 -9.38 22.01 45.38
CA ALA A 21 -8.78 21.44 46.58
C ALA A 21 -7.31 21.88 46.69
N LEU A 22 -7.12 22.91 47.51
CA LEU A 22 -5.86 23.42 48.02
C LEU A 22 -5.34 22.43 49.09
N GLY A 23 -4.07 22.03 49.05
CA GLY A 23 -3.51 21.27 50.19
C GLY A 23 -2.13 20.63 50.04
N LEU A 24 -1.09 21.45 50.21
CA LEU A 24 0.16 21.17 50.95
C LEU A 24 1.19 20.13 50.45
N VAL A 25 2.39 20.68 50.26
CA VAL A 25 3.71 20.06 50.17
C VAL A 25 4.16 19.51 51.53
N ALA A 26 4.72 18.31 51.54
CA ALA A 26 5.81 17.89 52.45
C ALA A 26 6.53 16.69 51.81
N GLY A 27 7.82 16.85 51.54
CA GLY A 27 8.68 15.75 51.10
C GLY A 27 9.17 14.90 52.28
N CYS A 28 9.80 13.78 51.94
CA CYS A 28 11.03 13.29 52.55
C CYS A 28 11.57 12.11 51.73
N ASP A 29 12.87 12.16 51.49
CA ASP A 29 13.76 11.11 51.03
C ASP A 29 13.68 9.84 51.89
N ASP A 30 13.97 8.66 51.32
CA ASP A 30 15.26 7.97 51.52
C ASP A 30 15.26 6.53 50.97
N GLU A 31 16.25 6.31 50.11
CA GLU A 31 17.20 5.19 49.98
C GLU A 31 16.87 3.69 50.18
N ASN A 32 17.65 2.92 49.40
CA ASN A 32 18.17 1.56 49.62
C ASN A 32 17.27 0.39 49.17
N GLY A 33 17.70 -0.61 48.39
CA GLY A 33 19.01 -0.98 47.87
C GLY A 33 18.98 -2.47 47.46
N SER A 34 19.81 -2.81 46.47
CA SER A 34 20.47 -4.12 46.30
C SER A 34 19.68 -5.37 45.84
N SER A 35 19.91 -5.70 44.57
CA SER A 35 20.50 -6.97 44.06
C SER A 35 19.82 -8.34 44.24
N SER A 36 19.62 -8.95 43.06
CA SER A 36 20.14 -10.26 42.63
C SER A 36 19.32 -11.56 42.79
N THR A 37 19.26 -12.22 41.63
CA THR A 37 19.37 -13.66 41.32
C THR A 37 18.13 -14.57 41.34
N ASN A 38 17.79 -15.00 40.12
CA ASN A 38 17.59 -16.39 39.64
C ASN A 38 17.07 -17.42 40.65
N SER A 39 15.95 -18.07 40.32
CA SER A 39 15.98 -19.37 39.62
C SER A 39 14.57 -19.93 39.44
N SER A 40 14.35 -20.49 38.26
CA SER A 40 13.26 -21.39 37.90
C SER A 40 13.24 -22.64 38.79
N THR A 41 12.05 -23.09 39.20
CA THR A 41 11.73 -24.52 39.30
C THR A 41 10.23 -24.73 39.42
N SER A 42 9.74 -25.54 38.48
CA SER A 42 8.44 -26.19 38.48
C SER A 42 8.32 -27.20 39.63
N SER A 43 7.20 -27.19 40.35
CA SER A 43 6.74 -28.36 41.09
C SER A 43 5.21 -28.41 41.11
N SER A 44 4.69 -29.46 40.49
CA SER A 44 3.33 -29.95 40.63
C SER A 44 3.12 -30.57 42.02
N SER A 45 2.00 -30.27 42.65
CA SER A 45 1.42 -31.11 43.70
C SER A 45 -0.07 -30.86 43.83
N SER A 46 -0.84 -31.94 43.68
CA SER A 46 -2.29 -32.01 43.80
C SER A 46 -2.77 -32.23 45.24
N SER A 47 -4.05 -31.86 45.44
CA SER A 47 -5.00 -32.24 46.50
C SER A 47 -4.94 -31.48 47.85
N SER A 48 -6.01 -30.75 48.18
CA SER A 48 -7.12 -31.31 48.95
C SER A 48 -8.29 -30.33 49.12
N SER A 49 -9.45 -30.93 49.24
CA SER A 49 -10.81 -30.39 49.39
C SER A 49 -11.03 -29.53 50.63
N GLY A 50 -11.68 -28.37 50.45
CA GLY A 50 -12.36 -27.61 51.48
C GLY A 50 -13.71 -27.10 50.96
N SER A 51 -14.80 -27.55 51.59
CA SER A 51 -16.19 -27.19 51.29
C SER A 51 -16.68 -26.13 52.27
N GLY A 52 -17.45 -25.15 51.76
CA GLY A 52 -18.52 -24.49 52.52
C GLY A 52 -18.42 -22.97 52.68
N GLY A 53 -19.00 -22.23 51.74
CA GLY A 53 -19.31 -20.81 51.86
C GLY A 53 -20.20 -20.30 50.72
N ALA A 54 -21.51 -20.55 50.80
CA ALA A 54 -22.53 -19.86 50.00
C ALA A 54 -22.75 -18.45 50.59
N GLY A 55 -23.15 -17.41 49.85
CA GLY A 55 -23.59 -17.35 48.48
C GLY A 55 -23.82 -15.89 48.10
N GLY A 56 -23.54 -15.64 46.84
CA GLY A 56 -23.45 -14.37 46.14
C GLY A 56 -22.60 -14.69 44.92
N GLU A 57 -23.04 -15.68 44.13
CA GLU A 57 -22.43 -15.95 42.83
C GLU A 57 -22.58 -14.66 42.02
N ASP A 58 -21.46 -13.98 41.77
CA ASP A 58 -21.39 -13.03 40.68
C ASP A 58 -21.75 -13.82 39.43
N VAL A 59 -22.99 -13.68 38.96
CA VAL A 59 -23.45 -14.37 37.75
C VAL A 59 -22.84 -13.63 36.56
N GLY A 60 -21.57 -13.92 36.29
CA GLY A 60 -20.91 -13.59 35.03
C GLY A 60 -21.45 -14.49 33.94
N PHE A 61 -21.76 -13.91 32.78
CA PHE A 61 -22.15 -14.64 31.59
C PHE A 61 -21.01 -14.54 30.57
N ARG A 62 -20.74 -15.65 29.88
CA ARG A 62 -19.82 -15.65 28.75
C ARG A 62 -20.58 -15.55 27.44
N LEU A 63 -20.26 -14.56 26.63
CA LEU A 63 -20.66 -14.52 25.22
C LEU A 63 -19.45 -14.85 24.36
N SER A 64 -19.60 -15.75 23.39
CA SER A 64 -18.55 -16.06 22.43
C SER A 64 -19.14 -16.39 21.06
N GLY A 65 -18.32 -16.41 20.03
CA GLY A 65 -18.76 -16.79 18.69
C GLY A 65 -17.68 -16.54 17.66
N THR A 66 -18.06 -16.63 16.40
CA THR A 66 -17.20 -16.29 15.27
C THR A 66 -17.79 -15.17 14.41
N LEU A 67 -16.94 -14.32 13.89
CA LEU A 67 -17.26 -13.27 12.93
C LEU A 67 -16.78 -13.72 11.56
N SER A 68 -17.66 -13.66 10.58
CA SER A 68 -17.34 -14.05 9.20
C SER A 68 -17.97 -13.07 8.21
N TYR A 69 -17.40 -13.00 7.01
CA TYR A 69 -17.97 -12.30 5.88
C TYR A 69 -18.09 -13.24 4.68
N GLU A 70 -19.04 -12.95 3.80
CA GLU A 70 -19.17 -13.62 2.51
C GLU A 70 -18.19 -12.99 1.51
N TYR A 71 -17.25 -13.79 0.99
CA TYR A 71 -16.32 -13.41 -0.07
C TYR A 71 -16.80 -13.98 -1.40
N VAL A 72 -16.76 -13.17 -2.46
CA VAL A 72 -17.09 -13.61 -3.82
C VAL A 72 -15.76 -13.82 -4.57
N PRO A 73 -15.37 -15.06 -4.88
CA PRO A 73 -14.15 -15.30 -5.65
C PRO A 73 -14.29 -14.83 -7.09
N PHE A 74 -13.16 -14.54 -7.73
CA PHE A 74 -13.09 -14.27 -9.15
C PHE A 74 -12.93 -15.59 -9.94
N ASP A 75 -13.71 -15.77 -11.00
CA ASP A 75 -13.57 -16.86 -11.95
C ASP A 75 -12.67 -16.39 -13.10
N VAL A 76 -11.41 -16.82 -13.08
CA VAL A 76 -10.38 -16.43 -14.05
C VAL A 76 -10.69 -16.92 -15.47
N ASP A 77 -11.41 -18.05 -15.62
CA ASP A 77 -11.76 -18.60 -16.94
C ASP A 77 -12.91 -17.79 -17.58
N LEU A 78 -13.78 -17.21 -16.75
CA LEU A 78 -14.94 -16.43 -17.19
C LEU A 78 -14.76 -14.91 -17.03
N GLU A 79 -13.64 -14.47 -16.47
CA GLU A 79 -13.28 -13.07 -16.16
C GLU A 79 -14.41 -12.33 -15.45
N LYS A 80 -14.85 -12.82 -14.29
CA LYS A 80 -15.97 -12.24 -13.53
C LYS A 80 -15.98 -12.67 -12.06
N LEU A 81 -16.79 -12.00 -11.25
CA LEU A 81 -17.14 -12.51 -9.92
C LEU A 81 -18.05 -13.75 -9.99
N ASP A 82 -17.72 -14.76 -9.18
CA ASP A 82 -18.44 -16.02 -9.07
C ASP A 82 -19.37 -16.07 -7.86
N TYR A 83 -20.52 -15.42 -8.01
CA TYR A 83 -21.61 -15.48 -7.03
C TYR A 83 -22.19 -16.90 -6.81
N GLY A 84 -21.82 -17.88 -7.65
CA GLY A 84 -22.19 -19.28 -7.47
C GLY A 84 -21.37 -19.99 -6.38
N ASN A 85 -20.19 -19.46 -6.05
CA ASN A 85 -19.21 -20.06 -5.16
C ASN A 85 -18.80 -19.12 -4.02
N ILE A 86 -19.77 -18.39 -3.44
CA ILE A 86 -19.54 -17.53 -2.27
C ILE A 86 -18.92 -18.32 -1.11
N GLU A 87 -17.80 -17.82 -0.62
CA GLU A 87 -17.04 -18.37 0.50
C GLU A 87 -17.38 -17.65 1.81
N LYS A 88 -17.24 -18.34 2.94
CA LYS A 88 -17.26 -17.68 4.26
C LYS A 88 -15.84 -17.57 4.79
N ARG A 89 -15.35 -16.34 4.93
CA ARG A 89 -14.00 -16.03 5.45
C ARG A 89 -14.11 -15.36 6.82
N PRO A 90 -13.12 -15.55 7.72
CA PRO A 90 -13.14 -14.93 9.04
C PRO A 90 -12.95 -13.42 8.95
N ILE A 91 -13.58 -12.67 9.84
CA ILE A 91 -13.26 -11.24 10.03
C ILE A 91 -12.15 -11.18 11.09
N ARG A 92 -10.90 -10.96 10.66
CA ARG A 92 -9.71 -11.03 11.51
C ARG A 92 -9.37 -9.69 12.16
N GLY A 93 -8.90 -9.73 13.41
CA GLY A 93 -8.37 -8.54 14.11
C GLY A 93 -9.37 -7.42 14.40
N ALA A 94 -10.65 -7.58 14.03
CA ALA A 94 -11.64 -6.51 14.06
C ALA A 94 -12.04 -6.15 15.49
N SER A 95 -12.24 -4.86 15.73
CA SER A 95 -12.73 -4.29 16.98
C SER A 95 -14.20 -4.68 17.21
N VAL A 96 -14.45 -5.41 18.30
CA VAL A 96 -15.78 -5.91 18.68
C VAL A 96 -16.20 -5.26 19.99
N ARG A 97 -17.39 -4.69 20.01
CA ARG A 97 -17.97 -4.06 21.20
C ARG A 97 -19.22 -4.80 21.63
N LEU A 98 -19.26 -5.18 22.90
CA LEU A 98 -20.45 -5.71 23.55
C LEU A 98 -21.32 -4.56 24.01
N ILE A 99 -22.55 -4.51 23.53
CA ILE A 99 -23.48 -3.40 23.75
C ILE A 99 -24.69 -3.91 24.53
N ASP A 100 -25.12 -3.13 25.53
CA ASP A 100 -26.42 -3.31 26.17
C ASP A 100 -27.53 -3.00 25.16
N ALA A 101 -28.34 -4.01 24.84
CA ALA A 101 -29.31 -3.92 23.76
C ALA A 101 -30.50 -2.98 24.06
N ASP A 102 -30.71 -2.62 25.33
CA ASP A 102 -31.81 -1.75 25.76
C ASP A 102 -31.39 -0.27 25.81
N THR A 103 -30.10 0.01 26.07
CA THR A 103 -29.58 1.36 26.29
C THR A 103 -28.58 1.85 25.24
N ASP A 104 -28.09 0.97 24.36
CA ASP A 104 -26.97 1.22 23.44
C ASP A 104 -25.67 1.62 24.18
N ALA A 105 -25.52 1.26 25.47
CA ALA A 105 -24.31 1.51 26.23
C ALA A 105 -23.26 0.42 25.95
N GLU A 106 -22.02 0.82 25.72
CA GLU A 106 -20.88 -0.11 25.61
C GLU A 106 -20.58 -0.74 26.98
N ILE A 107 -20.58 -2.07 27.03
CA ILE A 107 -20.30 -2.88 28.23
C ILE A 107 -18.82 -3.27 28.25
N ALA A 108 -18.29 -3.73 27.12
CA ALA A 108 -16.93 -4.23 26.98
C ALA A 108 -16.45 -4.16 25.52
N LYS A 109 -15.14 -4.24 25.31
CA LYS A 109 -14.49 -4.31 23.99
C LYS A 109 -13.47 -5.44 23.96
N THR A 110 -13.36 -6.13 22.82
CA THR A 110 -12.30 -7.10 22.47
C THR A 110 -11.97 -6.95 20.98
N SER A 111 -11.02 -7.73 20.48
CA SER A 111 -10.84 -7.96 19.04
C SER A 111 -11.11 -9.42 18.68
N SER A 112 -11.44 -9.70 17.41
CA SER A 112 -11.45 -11.07 16.89
C SER A 112 -10.03 -11.58 16.61
N ASP A 113 -9.83 -12.89 16.71
CA ASP A 113 -8.57 -13.57 16.33
C ASP A 113 -8.53 -13.91 14.82
N ASP A 114 -7.50 -14.65 14.39
CA ASP A 114 -7.26 -14.99 12.98
C ASP A 114 -8.30 -15.99 12.42
N GLU A 115 -9.03 -16.69 13.29
CA GLU A 115 -10.20 -17.51 12.96
C GLU A 115 -11.52 -16.73 13.08
N GLY A 116 -11.46 -15.43 13.38
CA GLY A 116 -12.61 -14.57 13.58
C GLY A 116 -13.34 -14.82 14.91
N ALA A 117 -12.76 -15.61 15.82
CA ALA A 117 -13.39 -15.91 17.10
C ALA A 117 -13.22 -14.75 18.09
N TYR A 118 -14.22 -14.58 18.95
CA TYR A 118 -14.22 -13.57 20.00
C TYR A 118 -14.88 -14.12 21.27
N SER A 119 -14.58 -13.50 22.42
CA SER A 119 -15.32 -13.77 23.65
C SER A 119 -15.32 -12.60 24.63
N PHE A 120 -16.39 -12.51 25.41
CA PHE A 120 -16.58 -11.58 26.51
C PHE A 120 -17.02 -12.33 27.75
N ASP A 121 -16.48 -11.94 28.90
CA ASP A 121 -17.07 -12.21 30.20
C ASP A 121 -17.72 -10.91 30.69
N TYR A 122 -19.03 -10.91 30.96
CA TYR A 122 -19.78 -9.69 31.30
C TYR A 122 -20.87 -9.91 32.34
N MET A 123 -21.38 -8.82 32.91
CA MET A 123 -22.41 -8.80 33.95
C MET A 123 -23.37 -7.63 33.76
N GLY A 124 -24.57 -7.75 34.34
CA GLY A 124 -25.48 -6.61 34.56
C GLY A 124 -26.50 -6.33 33.45
N ALA A 125 -26.13 -6.49 32.17
CA ALA A 125 -27.09 -6.34 31.06
C ALA A 125 -27.88 -7.64 30.86
N THR A 126 -29.21 -7.56 30.76
CA THR A 126 -30.09 -8.72 30.55
C THR A 126 -30.17 -9.18 29.10
N LYS A 127 -29.79 -8.29 28.18
CA LYS A 127 -29.86 -8.46 26.74
C LYS A 127 -28.72 -7.70 26.10
N VAL A 128 -27.93 -8.38 25.29
CA VAL A 128 -26.74 -7.80 24.65
C VAL A 128 -26.80 -7.96 23.14
N LYS A 129 -26.04 -7.14 22.43
CA LYS A 129 -25.75 -7.25 21.00
C LYS A 129 -24.30 -6.85 20.76
N LEU A 130 -23.81 -7.09 19.55
CA LEU A 130 -22.46 -6.72 19.14
C LEU A 130 -22.51 -5.57 18.16
N TRP A 131 -21.56 -4.65 18.31
CA TRP A 131 -21.12 -3.78 17.24
C TRP A 131 -19.73 -4.23 16.79
N VAL A 132 -19.63 -4.70 15.57
CA VAL A 132 -18.38 -5.12 14.93
C VAL A 132 -17.95 -4.00 14.01
N TYR A 133 -16.83 -3.37 14.32
CA TYR A 133 -16.30 -2.25 13.53
C TYR A 133 -15.36 -2.77 12.45
N ALA A 134 -15.40 -2.17 11.27
CA ALA A 134 -14.42 -2.41 10.21
C ALA A 134 -13.10 -1.66 10.52
N GLU A 135 -12.50 -1.97 11.67
CA GLU A 135 -11.25 -1.38 12.14
C GLU A 135 -10.45 -2.41 12.94
N THR A 136 -9.12 -2.31 12.89
CA THR A 136 -8.19 -3.08 13.73
C THR A 136 -7.32 -2.16 14.60
N GLU A 137 -6.85 -2.66 15.74
CA GLU A 137 -5.97 -1.88 16.63
C GLU A 137 -4.49 -2.02 16.25
N VAL A 138 -4.04 -3.25 15.97
CA VAL A 138 -2.67 -3.55 15.53
C VAL A 138 -2.73 -4.54 14.37
N PRO A 139 -2.32 -4.15 13.15
CA PRO A 139 -2.04 -2.76 12.70
C PRO A 139 -3.27 -1.85 12.86
N SER A 140 -3.08 -0.53 12.88
CA SER A 140 -4.19 0.42 12.96
C SER A 140 -4.78 0.64 11.56
N LEU A 141 -5.87 -0.05 11.27
CA LEU A 141 -6.57 0.01 9.97
C LEU A 141 -8.01 0.43 10.19
N THR A 142 -8.59 1.17 9.25
CA THR A 142 -10.00 1.60 9.33
C THR A 142 -10.60 1.64 7.93
N VAL A 143 -11.79 1.06 7.78
CA VAL A 143 -12.61 1.19 6.57
C VAL A 143 -13.76 2.14 6.86
N GLU A 144 -13.84 3.22 6.10
CA GLU A 144 -14.83 4.28 6.27
C GLU A 144 -15.51 4.66 4.94
N ASP A 145 -16.68 5.30 5.06
CA ASP A 145 -17.47 5.75 3.91
C ASP A 145 -17.24 7.24 3.65
N ASN A 146 -16.38 7.55 2.69
CA ASN A 146 -16.09 8.90 2.23
C ASN A 146 -17.33 9.66 1.76
N THR A 147 -18.40 8.96 1.35
CA THR A 147 -19.66 9.58 0.92
C THR A 147 -20.67 9.79 2.05
N SER A 148 -20.32 9.37 3.26
CA SER A 148 -21.12 9.49 4.48
C SER A 148 -20.39 10.25 5.60
N GLY A 149 -19.51 11.19 5.23
CA GLY A 149 -18.75 12.01 6.17
C GLY A 149 -17.74 11.19 6.98
N ASP A 150 -17.04 10.30 6.27
CA ASP A 150 -15.94 9.45 6.77
C ASP A 150 -16.38 8.60 7.97
N ALA A 151 -17.62 8.08 7.88
CA ALA A 151 -18.17 7.23 8.93
C ALA A 151 -17.58 5.82 8.84
N VAL A 152 -16.97 5.35 9.93
CA VAL A 152 -16.48 3.97 10.06
C VAL A 152 -17.63 2.97 9.91
N TYR A 153 -17.43 1.93 9.11
CA TYR A 153 -18.42 0.88 8.95
C TYR A 153 -18.59 0.05 10.23
N VAL A 154 -19.85 -0.20 10.62
CA VAL A 154 -20.20 -1.01 11.79
C VAL A 154 -21.32 -1.97 11.44
N MET A 155 -21.12 -3.25 11.75
CA MET A 155 -22.15 -4.28 11.70
C MET A 155 -22.74 -4.51 13.08
N GLU A 156 -24.06 -4.42 13.19
CA GLU A 156 -24.81 -4.78 14.40
C GLU A 156 -25.33 -6.22 14.30
N SER A 157 -25.09 -7.02 15.34
CA SER A 157 -25.62 -8.39 15.41
C SER A 157 -27.07 -8.44 15.86
N ASP A 158 -27.69 -9.62 15.73
CA ASP A 158 -28.88 -9.95 16.51
C ASP A 158 -28.58 -9.91 18.02
N THR A 159 -29.65 -9.80 18.82
CA THR A 159 -29.54 -9.73 20.27
C THR A 159 -29.45 -11.12 20.90
N ALA A 160 -28.59 -11.30 21.90
CA ALA A 160 -28.52 -12.48 22.75
C ALA A 160 -29.02 -12.15 24.17
N ASP A 161 -29.82 -13.05 24.76
CA ASP A 161 -30.25 -12.93 26.14
C ASP A 161 -29.14 -13.37 27.09
N SER A 162 -28.89 -12.62 28.15
CA SER A 162 -27.80 -12.88 29.10
C SER A 162 -28.20 -13.87 30.20
N ALA A 163 -29.16 -14.76 29.99
CA ALA A 163 -29.64 -15.64 31.07
C ALA A 163 -28.69 -16.82 31.36
N ALA A 164 -27.74 -17.08 30.44
CA ALA A 164 -26.71 -18.11 30.50
C ALA A 164 -25.57 -17.75 29.52
N ASP A 165 -24.50 -18.55 29.54
CA ASP A 165 -23.49 -18.49 28.49
C ASP A 165 -24.14 -18.66 27.10
N ALA A 166 -23.73 -17.82 26.15
CA ALA A 166 -24.33 -17.74 24.84
C ALA A 166 -23.27 -17.83 23.73
N LYS A 167 -23.69 -18.43 22.61
CA LYS A 167 -22.92 -18.41 21.37
C LYS A 167 -23.64 -17.53 20.35
N LEU A 168 -22.94 -16.57 19.77
CA LEU A 168 -23.47 -15.65 18.77
C LEU A 168 -22.50 -15.54 17.59
N ASP A 169 -22.73 -16.35 16.56
CA ASP A 169 -21.96 -16.24 15.32
C ASP A 169 -22.58 -15.13 14.46
N VAL A 170 -21.74 -14.29 13.85
CA VAL A 170 -22.17 -13.15 13.04
C VAL A 170 -21.61 -13.30 11.62
N LEU A 171 -22.47 -13.09 10.63
CA LEU A 171 -22.13 -13.15 9.21
C LEU A 171 -22.45 -11.83 8.53
N ALA A 172 -21.44 -11.19 7.96
CA ALA A 172 -21.59 -10.08 7.03
C ALA A 172 -21.88 -10.64 5.64
N ALA A 173 -23.10 -10.42 5.12
CA ALA A 173 -23.51 -10.95 3.82
C ALA A 173 -23.18 -9.98 2.67
N THR A 174 -22.99 -10.52 1.46
CA THR A 174 -22.76 -9.75 0.21
C THR A 174 -23.92 -8.83 -0.14
N GLY A 175 -25.13 -9.17 0.30
CA GLY A 175 -26.35 -8.48 -0.11
C GLY A 175 -26.86 -8.86 -1.51
N TRP A 176 -26.17 -9.78 -2.19
CA TRP A 176 -26.57 -10.35 -3.47
C TRP A 176 -27.76 -11.32 -3.29
N ASP A 177 -28.74 -11.27 -4.19
CA ASP A 177 -29.90 -12.18 -4.16
C ASP A 177 -29.92 -13.23 -5.28
N GLY A 178 -28.85 -13.28 -6.08
CA GLY A 178 -28.75 -14.10 -7.29
C GLY A 178 -28.85 -13.29 -8.58
N THR A 179 -29.27 -12.02 -8.53
CA THR A 179 -29.41 -11.16 -9.71
C THR A 179 -28.87 -9.75 -9.57
N ALA A 180 -28.95 -9.16 -8.37
CA ALA A 180 -28.45 -7.82 -8.09
C ALA A 180 -28.16 -7.67 -6.59
N TYR A 181 -27.48 -6.58 -6.21
CA TYR A 181 -27.35 -6.17 -4.82
C TYR A 181 -28.65 -5.53 -4.30
N THR A 182 -29.60 -6.34 -3.85
CA THR A 182 -30.90 -5.87 -3.33
C THR A 182 -30.92 -5.63 -1.81
N LYS A 183 -29.83 -5.97 -1.11
CA LYS A 183 -29.63 -5.73 0.32
C LYS A 183 -28.30 -5.02 0.55
N THR A 184 -28.08 -4.58 1.80
CA THR A 184 -26.81 -4.00 2.23
C THR A 184 -25.66 -4.97 1.95
N ARG A 185 -24.60 -4.45 1.30
CA ARG A 185 -23.33 -5.13 1.05
C ARG A 185 -22.48 -5.12 2.33
N ALA A 186 -22.95 -5.80 3.37
CA ALA A 186 -22.31 -5.80 4.67
C ALA A 186 -20.92 -6.45 4.64
N ALA A 187 -20.68 -7.39 3.73
CA ALA A 187 -19.39 -8.06 3.57
C ALA A 187 -18.27 -7.16 3.05
N ALA A 188 -18.58 -6.21 2.16
CA ALA A 188 -17.59 -5.42 1.45
C ALA A 188 -16.58 -4.66 2.34
N PRO A 189 -16.99 -3.87 3.36
CA PRO A 189 -16.01 -3.21 4.22
C PRO A 189 -15.14 -4.18 5.04
N PHE A 190 -15.64 -5.39 5.32
CA PHE A 190 -14.84 -6.41 6.01
C PHE A 190 -13.93 -7.19 5.07
N ALA A 191 -14.28 -7.32 3.78
CA ALA A 191 -13.39 -7.86 2.76
C ALA A 191 -12.19 -6.93 2.55
N VAL A 192 -12.42 -5.63 2.39
CA VAL A 192 -11.36 -4.62 2.32
C VAL A 192 -10.49 -4.62 3.58
N LEU A 193 -11.10 -4.68 4.77
CA LEU A 193 -10.36 -4.76 6.04
C LEU A 193 -9.50 -6.02 6.13
N ASP A 194 -10.03 -7.18 5.76
CA ASP A 194 -9.31 -8.46 5.84
C ASP A 194 -8.12 -8.47 4.88
N THR A 195 -8.28 -7.98 3.65
CA THR A 195 -7.16 -7.82 2.69
C THR A 195 -6.08 -6.91 3.27
N ALA A 196 -6.47 -5.74 3.80
CA ALA A 196 -5.53 -4.81 4.43
C ALA A 196 -4.80 -5.42 5.65
N TYR A 197 -5.53 -6.20 6.46
CA TYR A 197 -4.97 -6.92 7.61
C TYR A 197 -3.96 -7.96 7.17
N ILE A 198 -4.27 -8.78 6.16
CA ILE A 198 -3.34 -9.76 5.57
C ILE A 198 -2.07 -9.05 5.08
N SER A 199 -2.20 -7.96 4.30
CA SER A 199 -1.05 -7.21 3.76
C SER A 199 -0.09 -6.78 4.85
N ALA A 200 -0.60 -6.17 5.92
CA ALA A 200 0.24 -5.72 7.02
C ALA A 200 0.77 -6.89 7.87
N ARG A 201 -0.04 -7.92 8.15
CA ARG A 201 0.40 -9.10 8.95
C ARG A 201 1.51 -9.88 8.26
N ARG A 202 1.47 -10.01 6.94
CA ARG A 202 2.53 -10.63 6.14
C ARG A 202 3.91 -10.06 6.49
N PHE A 203 4.03 -8.74 6.58
CA PHE A 203 5.28 -8.09 6.97
C PHE A 203 5.55 -8.12 8.47
N LEU A 204 4.52 -7.95 9.32
CA LEU A 204 4.69 -8.00 10.78
C LEU A 204 5.20 -9.35 11.28
N ASP A 205 4.82 -10.43 10.60
CA ASP A 205 5.15 -11.79 11.01
C ASP A 205 6.46 -12.31 10.41
N GLU A 206 6.82 -11.85 9.20
CA GLU A 206 7.97 -12.40 8.46
C GLU A 206 9.21 -11.52 8.42
N VAL A 207 9.08 -10.23 8.78
CA VAL A 207 10.22 -9.30 8.84
C VAL A 207 10.72 -9.14 10.27
N SER A 208 12.06 -9.15 10.44
CA SER A 208 12.70 -8.98 11.75
C SER A 208 13.75 -7.85 11.73
N PRO A 209 13.60 -6.81 12.58
CA PRO A 209 12.45 -6.54 13.44
C PRO A 209 11.19 -6.16 12.62
N PRO A 210 9.98 -6.43 13.12
CA PRO A 210 8.74 -6.06 12.43
C PRO A 210 8.69 -4.55 12.13
N PRO A 211 8.19 -4.14 10.95
CA PRO A 211 8.01 -2.73 10.63
C PRO A 211 6.95 -2.09 11.52
N VAL A 212 7.05 -0.77 11.69
CA VAL A 212 6.03 0.02 12.40
C VAL A 212 5.13 0.68 11.37
N PHE A 213 3.87 0.24 11.31
CA PHE A 213 2.87 0.82 10.44
C PHE A 213 2.17 2.01 11.11
N PRO A 214 2.12 3.20 10.48
CA PRO A 214 1.20 4.24 10.91
C PRO A 214 -0.25 3.83 10.61
N PRO A 215 -1.24 4.52 11.22
CA PRO A 215 -2.64 4.30 10.88
C PRO A 215 -2.90 4.48 9.39
N LEU A 216 -3.73 3.61 8.81
CA LEU A 216 -4.15 3.69 7.42
C LEU A 216 -5.66 3.56 7.32
N LYS A 217 -6.25 4.37 6.45
CA LYS A 217 -7.67 4.35 6.15
C LYS A 217 -7.95 3.93 4.71
N PHE A 218 -9.07 3.24 4.56
CA PHE A 218 -9.61 2.77 3.31
C PHE A 218 -11.01 3.35 3.14
N ASN A 219 -11.19 4.15 2.11
CA ASN A 219 -12.44 4.79 1.76
C ASN A 219 -13.17 3.93 0.74
N TRP A 220 -14.13 3.14 1.22
CA TRP A 220 -14.99 2.32 0.35
C TRP A 220 -16.42 2.81 0.43
N SER A 221 -17.13 2.81 -0.69
CA SER A 221 -18.55 3.12 -0.73
C SER A 221 -19.20 2.55 -1.98
N VAL A 222 -20.49 2.19 -1.88
CA VAL A 222 -21.31 1.82 -3.05
C VAL A 222 -21.46 2.96 -4.08
N ASN A 223 -21.04 4.17 -3.72
CA ASN A 223 -21.06 5.36 -4.57
C ASN A 223 -19.71 5.66 -5.26
N ASN A 224 -18.62 5.04 -4.79
CA ASN A 224 -17.29 5.19 -5.38
C ASN A 224 -17.28 4.59 -6.78
N ARG A 225 -17.05 5.43 -7.78
CA ARG A 225 -17.18 5.10 -9.20
C ARG A 225 -16.03 5.73 -10.02
N PRO A 226 -15.79 5.21 -11.24
CA PRO A 226 -14.69 5.67 -12.08
C PRO A 226 -15.04 6.97 -12.82
N GLU A 227 -15.24 8.02 -12.04
CA GLU A 227 -15.46 9.39 -12.48
C GLU A 227 -14.51 10.28 -11.69
N GLU A 228 -13.68 11.09 -12.35
CA GLU A 228 -12.81 12.06 -11.69
C GLU A 228 -13.62 13.18 -11.04
N GLY A 229 -13.33 13.54 -9.78
CA GLY A 229 -14.00 14.67 -9.15
C GLY A 229 -13.98 14.70 -7.62
N ASP A 230 -15.14 14.99 -7.04
CA ASP A 230 -15.33 15.11 -5.60
C ASP A 230 -15.50 13.73 -4.96
N LYS A 231 -14.49 13.31 -4.18
CA LYS A 231 -14.50 12.05 -3.45
C LYS A 231 -15.65 11.95 -2.46
N VAL A 232 -16.16 13.05 -1.91
CA VAL A 232 -17.34 13.04 -1.02
C VAL A 232 -18.61 12.61 -1.78
N LEU A 233 -18.62 12.77 -3.11
CA LEU A 233 -19.70 12.28 -3.98
C LEU A 233 -19.41 10.89 -4.56
N GLY A 234 -18.28 10.27 -4.21
CA GLY A 234 -17.79 9.00 -4.76
C GLY A 234 -17.18 9.13 -6.16
N GLN A 235 -16.78 10.32 -6.59
CA GLN A 235 -16.05 10.52 -7.85
C GLN A 235 -14.55 10.32 -7.57
N ILE A 236 -14.07 9.08 -7.67
CA ILE A 236 -12.70 8.73 -7.27
C ILE A 236 -11.77 8.40 -8.44
N GLY A 237 -12.25 8.43 -9.68
CA GLY A 237 -11.45 8.12 -10.87
C GLY A 237 -11.15 6.63 -11.06
N THR A 238 -10.38 6.05 -10.15
CA THR A 238 -10.07 4.62 -10.04
C THR A 238 -9.88 4.27 -8.55
N SER A 239 -9.76 2.98 -8.20
CA SER A 239 -9.15 2.64 -6.92
C SER A 239 -7.72 3.19 -6.90
N HIS A 240 -7.37 3.92 -5.84
CA HIS A 240 -6.07 4.59 -5.76
C HIS A 240 -5.66 4.91 -4.32
N PHE A 241 -4.36 4.96 -4.07
CA PHE A 241 -3.78 5.70 -2.96
C PHE A 241 -3.60 7.18 -3.32
N ASP A 242 -4.16 8.10 -2.53
CA ASP A 242 -4.12 9.54 -2.83
C ASP A 242 -2.93 10.29 -2.22
N GLY A 243 -2.07 9.56 -1.53
CA GLY A 243 -0.95 10.09 -0.78
C GLY A 243 -1.17 10.16 0.73
N GLU A 244 -2.39 9.97 1.22
CA GLU A 244 -2.73 9.88 2.64
C GLU A 244 -3.61 8.66 2.95
N GLU A 245 -4.65 8.44 2.16
CA GLU A 245 -5.65 7.37 2.35
C GLU A 245 -5.86 6.60 1.03
N LEU A 246 -6.41 5.38 1.13
CA LEU A 246 -6.81 4.61 -0.03
C LEU A 246 -8.27 4.86 -0.34
N TYR A 247 -8.63 4.87 -1.61
CA TYR A 247 -9.99 4.94 -2.11
C TYR A 247 -10.26 3.71 -2.97
N ILE A 248 -11.36 3.01 -2.68
CA ILE A 248 -11.70 1.73 -3.32
C ILE A 248 -13.04 1.88 -4.04
N LEU A 249 -13.12 1.44 -5.29
CA LEU A 249 -14.35 1.44 -6.07
C LEU A 249 -15.37 0.46 -5.50
N GLY A 250 -16.64 0.78 -5.69
CA GLY A 250 -17.75 -0.03 -5.19
C GLY A 250 -19.03 0.13 -5.99
N LYS A 251 -18.94 0.65 -7.22
CA LYS A 251 -20.13 0.95 -8.02
C LYS A 251 -20.61 -0.30 -8.75
N GLU A 252 -21.70 -0.88 -8.24
CA GLU A 252 -22.40 -1.98 -8.93
C GLU A 252 -22.64 -1.68 -10.42
N ASP A 253 -22.51 -2.71 -11.25
CA ASP A 253 -22.67 -2.71 -12.70
C ASP A 253 -21.63 -1.88 -13.47
N VAL A 254 -20.65 -1.29 -12.77
CA VAL A 254 -19.59 -0.49 -13.36
C VAL A 254 -18.24 -1.08 -13.00
N ASP A 255 -17.89 -1.06 -11.71
CA ASP A 255 -16.57 -1.42 -11.21
C ASP A 255 -16.62 -1.58 -9.68
N THR A 256 -16.19 -2.74 -9.16
CA THR A 256 -16.29 -3.08 -7.74
C THR A 256 -15.07 -3.81 -7.22
N ASP A 257 -14.22 -3.12 -6.48
CA ASP A 257 -12.93 -3.67 -6.05
C ASP A 257 -12.92 -4.29 -4.64
N GLU A 258 -14.06 -4.31 -3.95
CA GLU A 258 -14.13 -4.83 -2.57
C GLU A 258 -13.75 -6.30 -2.41
N PHE A 259 -13.84 -7.10 -3.49
CA PHE A 259 -13.42 -8.49 -3.52
C PHE A 259 -12.19 -8.70 -4.41
N ASP A 260 -11.74 -7.68 -5.14
CA ASP A 260 -10.56 -7.70 -5.99
C ASP A 260 -9.32 -7.46 -5.10
N SER A 261 -8.92 -8.53 -4.44
CA SER A 261 -7.91 -8.48 -3.37
C SER A 261 -6.58 -7.94 -3.90
N HIS A 262 -6.14 -8.34 -5.10
CA HIS A 262 -4.89 -7.85 -5.69
C HIS A 262 -4.92 -6.34 -5.95
N ILE A 263 -6.06 -5.77 -6.39
CA ILE A 263 -6.22 -4.31 -6.55
C ILE A 263 -6.04 -3.61 -5.20
N THR A 264 -6.70 -4.11 -4.15
CA THR A 264 -6.57 -3.52 -2.80
C THR A 264 -5.13 -3.61 -2.29
N VAL A 265 -4.42 -4.71 -2.54
CA VAL A 265 -3.01 -4.84 -2.14
C VAL A 265 -2.08 -3.99 -3.01
N HIS A 266 -2.36 -3.81 -4.30
CA HIS A 266 -1.63 -2.91 -5.19
C HIS A 266 -1.62 -1.49 -4.63
N GLU A 267 -2.80 -0.97 -4.30
CA GLU A 267 -2.92 0.36 -3.71
C GLU A 267 -2.27 0.45 -2.32
N TRP A 268 -2.37 -0.63 -1.54
CA TRP A 268 -1.64 -0.71 -0.28
C TRP A 268 -0.13 -0.67 -0.50
N GLY A 269 0.36 -1.23 -1.61
CA GLY A 269 1.75 -1.18 -2.05
C GLY A 269 2.26 0.23 -2.29
N HIS A 270 1.46 1.11 -2.91
CA HIS A 270 1.83 2.51 -3.08
C HIS A 270 1.97 3.22 -1.73
N TRP A 271 1.01 3.02 -0.81
CA TRP A 271 1.11 3.53 0.55
C TRP A 271 2.33 2.97 1.29
N PHE A 272 2.55 1.66 1.18
CA PHE A 272 3.65 0.94 1.81
C PHE A 272 5.00 1.50 1.37
N ASN A 273 5.20 1.67 0.07
CA ASN A 273 6.44 2.19 -0.48
C ASN A 273 6.65 3.66 -0.11
N LYS A 274 5.61 4.51 -0.17
CA LYS A 274 5.72 5.91 0.27
C LYS A 274 6.05 6.04 1.76
N THR A 275 5.50 5.15 2.59
CA THR A 275 5.55 5.26 4.05
C THR A 275 6.79 4.62 4.66
N LEU A 276 7.14 3.42 4.19
CA LEU A 276 8.25 2.62 4.73
C LEU A 276 9.45 2.53 3.77
N GLY A 277 9.29 2.87 2.51
CA GLY A 277 10.35 3.00 1.52
C GLY A 277 10.60 4.45 1.13
N ARG A 278 10.64 4.70 -0.18
CA ARG A 278 10.56 6.01 -0.81
C ARG A 278 9.86 5.82 -2.16
N ALA A 279 8.99 6.75 -2.54
CA ALA A 279 8.33 6.74 -3.84
C ALA A 279 8.62 8.05 -4.56
N ASP A 280 9.39 7.99 -5.66
CA ASP A 280 9.71 9.14 -6.51
C ASP A 280 8.86 9.19 -7.80
N THR A 281 7.83 8.33 -7.89
CA THR A 281 6.88 8.29 -9.01
C THR A 281 6.22 9.64 -9.23
N ILE A 282 6.00 9.98 -10.50
CA ILE A 282 5.23 11.17 -10.90
C ILE A 282 3.77 10.85 -11.21
N GLY A 283 3.37 9.59 -11.10
CA GLY A 283 2.06 9.09 -11.53
C GLY A 283 1.80 9.37 -13.01
N GLY A 284 0.54 9.34 -13.40
CA GLY A 284 0.10 9.58 -14.78
C GLY A 284 -0.75 8.43 -15.30
N THR A 285 -1.25 8.56 -16.52
CA THR A 285 -1.98 7.48 -17.22
C THR A 285 -0.98 6.44 -17.73
N HIS A 286 -1.20 5.17 -17.41
CA HIS A 286 -0.30 4.08 -17.80
C HIS A 286 -1.07 2.82 -18.17
N SER A 287 -0.36 1.87 -18.78
CA SER A 287 -0.86 0.54 -19.10
C SER A 287 0.31 -0.44 -19.23
N SER A 288 0.01 -1.74 -19.14
CA SER A 288 1.01 -2.82 -19.11
C SER A 288 1.96 -2.88 -20.31
N SER A 289 1.59 -2.26 -21.44
CA SER A 289 2.40 -2.21 -22.66
C SER A 289 3.11 -0.88 -22.93
N ASP A 290 2.96 0.10 -22.05
CA ASP A 290 3.54 1.42 -22.26
C ASP A 290 5.05 1.46 -22.02
N ILE A 291 5.70 2.49 -22.59
CA ILE A 291 7.12 2.79 -22.41
C ILE A 291 7.22 3.99 -21.48
N GLU A 292 7.29 3.71 -20.19
CA GLU A 292 7.09 4.68 -19.12
C GLU A 292 8.38 5.30 -18.60
N ASP A 293 8.22 6.42 -17.90
CA ASP A 293 9.20 6.92 -16.97
C ASP A 293 9.58 5.79 -15.99
N PRO A 294 10.87 5.52 -15.76
CA PRO A 294 11.32 4.42 -14.91
C PRO A 294 10.83 4.51 -13.46
N ARG A 295 10.44 5.70 -12.99
CA ARG A 295 9.87 5.88 -11.65
C ARG A 295 8.42 5.40 -11.59
N VAL A 296 7.68 5.56 -12.69
CA VAL A 296 6.31 5.05 -12.83
C VAL A 296 6.35 3.55 -13.04
N ALA A 297 7.13 3.06 -14.01
CA ALA A 297 7.31 1.63 -14.24
C ALA A 297 7.68 0.87 -12.96
N PHE A 298 8.59 1.43 -12.17
CA PHE A 298 8.97 0.83 -10.89
C PHE A 298 7.82 0.84 -9.87
N SER A 299 7.14 1.98 -9.72
CA SER A 299 6.03 2.13 -8.77
C SER A 299 4.90 1.13 -9.06
N GLU A 300 4.44 1.08 -10.30
CA GLU A 300 3.31 0.25 -10.70
C GLU A 300 3.69 -1.23 -10.68
N GLY A 301 4.77 -1.61 -11.36
CA GLY A 301 5.19 -3.01 -11.40
C GLY A 301 5.56 -3.59 -10.02
N PHE A 302 6.18 -2.80 -9.15
CA PHE A 302 6.46 -3.23 -7.78
C PHE A 302 5.17 -3.49 -7.01
N CYS A 303 4.14 -2.64 -7.15
CA CYS A 303 2.88 -2.80 -6.44
C CYS A 303 2.08 -4.00 -6.97
N THR A 304 2.10 -4.24 -8.28
CA THR A 304 1.51 -5.43 -8.89
C THR A 304 2.19 -6.70 -8.36
N ALA A 305 3.53 -6.76 -8.37
CA ALA A 305 4.27 -7.89 -7.82
C ALA A 305 4.00 -8.09 -6.33
N LEU A 306 3.99 -7.00 -5.56
CA LEU A 306 3.73 -7.05 -4.13
C LEU A 306 2.35 -7.63 -3.82
N SER A 307 1.35 -7.39 -4.67
CA SER A 307 0.02 -7.97 -4.51
C SER A 307 0.06 -9.51 -4.51
N ALA A 308 0.79 -10.11 -5.45
CA ALA A 308 1.00 -11.55 -5.52
C ALA A 308 1.91 -12.06 -4.38
N ILE A 309 2.96 -11.32 -4.00
CA ILE A 309 3.84 -11.69 -2.88
C ILE A 309 3.08 -11.79 -1.54
N VAL A 310 2.16 -10.86 -1.32
CA VAL A 310 1.31 -10.81 -0.12
C VAL A 310 0.27 -11.93 -0.12
N LEU A 311 -0.31 -12.22 -1.30
CA LEU A 311 -1.41 -13.17 -1.47
C LEU A 311 -0.95 -14.59 -1.86
N ASP A 312 0.36 -14.82 -1.99
CA ASP A 312 1.01 -16.11 -2.25
C ASP A 312 0.36 -17.25 -1.44
N PRO A 313 -0.09 -18.34 -2.10
CA PRO A 313 0.22 -18.75 -3.48
C PRO A 313 -0.71 -18.24 -4.58
N ASP A 314 -1.55 -17.24 -4.30
CA ASP A 314 -2.42 -16.64 -5.33
C ASP A 314 -1.68 -15.56 -6.13
N THR A 315 -1.17 -15.95 -7.29
CA THR A 315 -0.40 -15.09 -8.20
C THR A 315 -1.25 -14.39 -9.25
N THR A 316 -2.55 -14.69 -9.32
CA THR A 316 -3.40 -14.18 -10.40
C THR A 316 -4.04 -12.86 -9.99
N TYR A 317 -3.47 -11.76 -10.49
CA TYR A 317 -4.06 -10.43 -10.40
C TYR A 317 -5.42 -10.41 -11.10
N THR A 318 -6.44 -9.89 -10.43
CA THR A 318 -7.83 -9.88 -10.93
C THR A 318 -8.50 -8.53 -10.66
N ASP A 319 -9.38 -8.14 -11.58
CA ASP A 319 -10.17 -6.90 -11.54
C ASP A 319 -11.55 -7.21 -12.14
N SER A 320 -12.61 -6.93 -11.38
CA SER A 320 -13.98 -7.22 -11.73
C SER A 320 -14.79 -5.96 -12.07
N SER A 321 -15.51 -6.02 -13.20
CA SER A 321 -16.21 -4.86 -13.73
C SER A 321 -17.48 -5.20 -14.52
N GLY A 322 -18.18 -4.15 -14.92
CA GLY A 322 -19.34 -4.20 -15.81
C GLY A 322 -20.63 -4.74 -15.16
N PRO A 323 -21.70 -4.89 -15.97
CA PRO A 323 -23.01 -5.30 -15.48
C PRO A 323 -22.97 -6.66 -14.75
N GLN A 324 -23.52 -6.70 -13.54
CA GLN A 324 -23.49 -7.85 -12.62
C GLN A 324 -22.07 -8.34 -12.29
N GLN A 325 -21.04 -7.48 -12.44
CA GLN A 325 -19.63 -7.85 -12.28
C GLN A 325 -19.25 -9.06 -13.14
N ALA A 326 -19.87 -9.14 -14.34
CA ALA A 326 -19.76 -10.26 -15.26
C ALA A 326 -18.68 -10.07 -16.34
N SER A 327 -17.75 -9.16 -16.11
CA SER A 327 -16.60 -8.84 -16.96
C SER A 327 -15.41 -8.51 -16.07
N GLY A 328 -14.22 -8.44 -16.65
CA GLY A 328 -13.00 -8.15 -15.91
C GLY A 328 -11.77 -8.50 -16.73
N PHE A 329 -10.64 -8.63 -16.07
CA PHE A 329 -9.45 -9.27 -16.61
C PHE A 329 -8.71 -10.04 -15.53
N SER A 330 -7.77 -10.89 -15.95
CA SER A 330 -6.81 -11.50 -15.07
C SER A 330 -5.41 -11.49 -15.67
N ASN A 331 -4.38 -11.42 -14.82
CA ASN A 331 -2.98 -11.54 -15.20
C ASN A 331 -2.25 -12.40 -14.16
N ASP A 332 -1.59 -13.46 -14.60
CA ASP A 332 -0.76 -14.26 -13.70
C ASP A 332 0.62 -13.61 -13.59
N VAL A 333 0.92 -13.07 -12.41
CA VAL A 333 2.16 -12.33 -12.11
C VAL A 333 3.41 -13.21 -12.29
N GLU A 334 3.27 -14.52 -12.12
CA GLU A 334 4.35 -15.50 -12.30
C GLU A 334 4.62 -15.81 -13.80
N VAL A 335 3.77 -15.31 -14.72
CA VAL A 335 3.97 -15.54 -16.16
C VAL A 335 4.91 -14.50 -16.75
N ASN A 336 6.18 -14.86 -16.76
CA ASN A 336 7.25 -14.08 -17.36
C ASN A 336 7.14 -13.97 -18.90
N ASN A 337 7.29 -12.74 -19.43
CA ASN A 337 7.14 -12.47 -20.88
C ASN A 337 8.20 -11.49 -21.41
N ASN A 338 9.07 -11.98 -22.31
CA ASN A 338 10.08 -11.18 -23.00
C ASN A 338 9.79 -10.97 -24.50
N ASN A 339 8.53 -11.09 -24.93
CA ASN A 339 8.16 -10.77 -26.31
C ASN A 339 8.29 -9.26 -26.56
N VAL A 340 9.05 -8.88 -27.59
CA VAL A 340 9.25 -7.48 -28.01
C VAL A 340 7.93 -6.72 -28.24
N GLU A 341 6.84 -7.41 -28.62
CA GLU A 341 5.51 -6.79 -28.80
C GLU A 341 4.88 -6.29 -27.50
N LYS A 342 5.45 -6.67 -26.34
CA LYS A 342 5.06 -6.21 -25.00
C LYS A 342 5.97 -5.11 -24.46
N ASN A 343 6.93 -4.64 -25.26
CA ASN A 343 7.90 -3.61 -24.89
C ASN A 343 8.64 -3.91 -23.57
N PRO A 344 9.24 -5.11 -23.39
CA PRO A 344 9.96 -5.42 -22.16
C PRO A 344 11.14 -4.47 -21.96
N GLY A 345 11.40 -4.08 -20.72
CA GLY A 345 12.52 -3.23 -20.36
C GLY A 345 12.36 -2.49 -19.05
N TRP A 346 13.37 -1.71 -18.68
CA TRP A 346 13.45 -1.00 -17.39
C TRP A 346 12.42 0.15 -17.25
N PHE A 347 11.68 0.41 -18.32
CA PHE A 347 10.59 1.37 -18.49
C PHE A 347 9.21 0.70 -18.55
N SER A 348 9.12 -0.63 -18.40
CA SER A 348 7.86 -1.39 -18.46
C SER A 348 7.45 -1.85 -17.07
N GLU A 349 6.22 -1.52 -16.65
CA GLU A 349 5.67 -2.00 -15.39
C GLU A 349 5.60 -3.54 -15.33
N THR A 350 5.22 -4.19 -16.42
CA THR A 350 5.18 -5.66 -16.53
C THR A 350 6.57 -6.30 -16.36
N THR A 351 7.63 -5.62 -16.81
CA THR A 351 9.01 -6.12 -16.61
C THR A 351 9.43 -5.97 -15.15
N VAL A 352 9.10 -4.84 -14.51
CA VAL A 352 9.40 -4.67 -13.08
C VAL A 352 8.61 -5.68 -12.25
N GLU A 353 7.34 -5.88 -12.58
CA GLU A 353 6.45 -6.84 -11.93
C GLU A 353 7.09 -8.24 -11.86
N GLY A 354 7.38 -8.84 -13.01
CA GLY A 354 7.96 -10.19 -13.03
C GLY A 354 9.35 -10.24 -12.40
N VAL A 355 10.23 -9.24 -12.64
CA VAL A 355 11.53 -9.18 -11.94
C VAL A 355 11.36 -9.16 -10.42
N VAL A 356 10.45 -8.37 -9.87
CA VAL A 356 10.26 -8.28 -8.41
C VAL A 356 9.69 -9.59 -7.85
N TYR A 357 8.77 -10.23 -8.57
CA TYR A 357 8.18 -11.49 -8.16
C TYR A 357 9.18 -12.66 -8.21
N ASP A 358 9.93 -12.80 -9.30
CA ASP A 358 10.98 -13.83 -9.46
C ASP A 358 12.05 -13.71 -8.37
N LEU A 359 12.40 -12.50 -7.95
CA LEU A 359 13.36 -12.29 -6.86
C LEU A 359 12.82 -12.80 -5.50
N TYR A 360 11.50 -12.93 -5.35
CA TYR A 360 10.82 -13.34 -4.12
C TYR A 360 10.71 -14.88 -3.95
N ASP A 361 10.16 -15.60 -4.94
CA ASP A 361 9.50 -16.89 -4.74
C ASP A 361 10.39 -18.15 -4.94
N GLY A 362 11.57 -18.01 -5.56
CA GLY A 362 12.60 -19.05 -5.60
C GLY A 362 12.61 -19.91 -6.86
N PRO A 363 13.58 -20.84 -6.98
CA PRO A 363 14.00 -21.45 -8.26
C PRO A 363 12.94 -22.35 -8.91
N ASN A 364 11.96 -21.72 -9.54
CA ASN A 364 10.89 -22.34 -10.29
C ASN A 364 11.24 -22.40 -11.79
N GLU A 365 12.16 -21.55 -12.22
CA GLU A 365 12.54 -21.34 -13.61
C GLU A 365 14.05 -21.47 -13.85
N PRO A 366 14.51 -21.73 -15.09
CA PRO A 366 15.95 -21.89 -15.36
C PRO A 366 16.79 -20.62 -15.17
N PHE A 367 16.17 -19.44 -15.21
CA PHE A 367 16.85 -18.15 -15.11
C PHE A 367 16.70 -17.50 -13.74
N ASP A 368 15.68 -17.89 -12.97
CA ASP A 368 15.53 -17.50 -11.57
C ASP A 368 16.12 -18.57 -10.64
N GLN A 369 17.08 -18.17 -9.82
CA GLN A 369 17.63 -18.99 -8.72
C GLN A 369 17.63 -18.21 -7.41
N VAL A 370 16.89 -17.10 -7.35
CA VAL A 370 16.88 -16.13 -6.27
C VAL A 370 15.63 -16.35 -5.42
N SER A 371 15.79 -16.40 -4.10
CA SER A 371 14.65 -16.49 -3.18
C SER A 371 14.95 -15.62 -1.97
N VAL A 372 14.78 -14.30 -2.12
CA VAL A 372 15.10 -13.38 -1.02
C VAL A 372 13.96 -13.29 0.00
N GLY A 373 12.76 -13.76 -0.37
CA GLY A 373 11.55 -13.67 0.44
C GLY A 373 11.19 -12.22 0.81
N ILE A 374 10.10 -12.05 1.56
CA ILE A 374 9.60 -10.73 1.98
C ILE A 374 10.64 -9.91 2.74
N SER A 375 11.43 -10.56 3.60
CA SER A 375 12.51 -9.88 4.33
C SER A 375 13.55 -9.25 3.39
N GLY A 376 13.90 -9.93 2.30
CA GLY A 376 14.85 -9.42 1.32
C GLY A 376 14.29 -8.30 0.45
N ILE A 377 13.04 -8.45 -0.02
CA ILE A 377 12.30 -7.42 -0.76
C ILE A 377 12.24 -6.13 0.07
N TYR A 378 11.81 -6.24 1.34
CA TYR A 378 11.73 -5.10 2.23
C TYR A 378 13.11 -4.50 2.54
N ALA A 379 14.13 -5.33 2.78
CA ALA A 379 15.49 -4.84 3.02
C ALA A 379 16.03 -4.03 1.82
N ALA A 380 15.74 -4.45 0.59
CA ALA A 380 16.14 -3.73 -0.61
C ALA A 380 15.47 -2.35 -0.70
N LEU A 381 14.16 -2.24 -0.43
CA LEU A 381 13.47 -0.94 -0.35
C LEU A 381 14.08 -0.03 0.73
N ARG A 382 14.44 -0.61 1.88
CA ARG A 382 15.07 0.14 2.97
C ARG A 382 16.47 0.65 2.62
N THR A 383 17.22 -0.06 1.79
CA THR A 383 18.50 0.43 1.26
C THR A 383 18.27 1.44 0.13
N GLN A 384 17.29 1.20 -0.76
CA GLN A 384 16.93 2.07 -1.88
C GLN A 384 16.51 3.48 -1.44
N LYS A 385 15.73 3.59 -0.34
CA LYS A 385 15.21 4.89 0.15
C LYS A 385 16.32 5.91 0.48
N ASP A 386 17.53 5.43 0.77
CA ASP A 386 18.68 6.24 1.17
C ASP A 386 19.61 6.55 -0.02
N LYS A 387 19.30 6.07 -1.24
CA LYS A 387 20.10 6.31 -2.44
C LYS A 387 19.89 7.74 -2.98
N PRO A 388 20.92 8.36 -3.58
CA PRO A 388 20.78 9.68 -4.21
C PRO A 388 19.99 9.67 -5.53
N SER A 389 19.98 8.55 -6.27
CA SER A 389 19.16 8.37 -7.48
C SER A 389 17.66 8.39 -7.17
N PHE A 390 16.79 8.48 -8.17
CA PHE A 390 15.37 8.20 -7.98
C PHE A 390 15.10 6.71 -7.73
N THR A 391 13.92 6.40 -7.17
CA THR A 391 13.40 5.04 -7.05
C THR A 391 12.98 4.49 -8.41
N THR A 392 13.81 3.60 -8.93
CA THR A 392 13.64 2.85 -10.18
C THR A 392 14.10 1.41 -9.98
N ILE A 393 13.86 0.53 -10.96
CA ILE A 393 14.40 -0.84 -10.95
C ILE A 393 15.93 -0.88 -10.74
N PHE A 394 16.67 0.10 -11.29
CA PHE A 394 18.12 0.20 -11.10
C PHE A 394 18.52 0.37 -9.64
N SER A 395 17.96 1.38 -8.98
CA SER A 395 18.24 1.62 -7.55
C SER A 395 17.76 0.49 -6.64
N TYR A 396 16.67 -0.18 -6.99
CA TYR A 396 16.14 -1.33 -6.25
C TYR A 396 17.05 -2.55 -6.36
N VAL A 397 17.37 -2.96 -7.60
CA VAL A 397 18.21 -4.13 -7.87
C VAL A 397 19.65 -3.91 -7.39
N ALA A 398 20.20 -2.70 -7.51
CA ALA A 398 21.50 -2.36 -6.93
C ALA A 398 21.48 -2.51 -5.40
N SER A 399 20.41 -2.04 -4.74
CA SER A 399 20.21 -2.19 -3.29
C SER A 399 20.03 -3.66 -2.88
N LEU A 400 19.35 -4.46 -3.68
CA LEU A 400 19.18 -5.89 -3.44
C LEU A 400 20.52 -6.64 -3.52
N LYS A 401 21.36 -6.33 -4.52
CA LYS A 401 22.72 -6.89 -4.64
C LYS A 401 23.64 -6.44 -3.53
N GLU A 402 23.53 -5.20 -3.06
CA GLU A 402 24.26 -4.72 -1.89
C GLU A 402 23.92 -5.54 -0.64
N ASN A 403 22.63 -5.86 -0.47
CA ASN A 403 22.15 -6.68 0.63
C ASN A 403 22.47 -8.18 0.45
N ASN A 404 22.64 -8.66 -0.78
CA ASN A 404 22.82 -10.07 -1.15
C ASN A 404 23.96 -10.30 -2.16
N PRO A 405 25.22 -9.94 -1.84
CA PRO A 405 26.32 -9.95 -2.81
C PRO A 405 26.62 -11.34 -3.39
N GLN A 406 26.33 -12.41 -2.66
CA GLN A 406 26.48 -13.78 -3.12
C GLN A 406 25.48 -14.18 -4.21
N ALA A 407 24.33 -13.52 -4.30
CA ALA A 407 23.27 -13.79 -5.27
C ALA A 407 23.35 -12.86 -6.49
N ALA A 408 24.34 -11.96 -6.56
CA ALA A 408 24.40 -10.91 -7.58
C ALA A 408 24.34 -11.46 -9.02
N ALA A 409 25.02 -12.57 -9.30
CA ALA A 409 25.01 -13.20 -10.62
C ALA A 409 23.65 -13.85 -10.96
N ASP A 410 22.94 -14.38 -9.96
CA ASP A 410 21.61 -14.97 -10.13
C ASP A 410 20.57 -13.85 -10.31
N ILE A 411 20.71 -12.74 -9.59
CA ILE A 411 19.90 -11.52 -9.78
C ILE A 411 20.10 -10.94 -11.19
N ASP A 412 21.34 -10.94 -11.70
CA ASP A 412 21.63 -10.52 -13.08
C ASP A 412 20.96 -11.45 -14.12
N ALA A 413 20.82 -12.73 -13.81
CA ALA A 413 20.15 -13.69 -14.69
C ALA A 413 18.64 -13.39 -14.80
N VAL A 414 18.00 -13.02 -13.67
CA VAL A 414 16.59 -12.58 -13.64
C VAL A 414 16.40 -11.34 -14.52
N THR A 415 17.17 -10.26 -14.33
CA THR A 415 17.00 -9.05 -15.16
C THR A 415 17.30 -9.32 -16.63
N SER A 416 18.31 -10.15 -16.92
CA SER A 416 18.71 -10.47 -18.30
C SER A 416 17.70 -11.31 -19.07
N PHE A 417 16.77 -12.00 -18.40
CA PHE A 417 15.70 -12.76 -19.07
C PHE A 417 14.85 -11.86 -19.98
N TYR A 418 14.66 -10.62 -19.58
CA TYR A 418 13.83 -9.63 -20.28
C TYR A 418 14.48 -9.02 -21.52
N ASN A 419 15.72 -9.40 -21.85
CA ASN A 419 16.40 -8.94 -23.07
C ASN A 419 15.74 -9.50 -24.32
N ALA A 420 15.02 -8.65 -25.06
CA ALA A 420 14.22 -9.04 -26.22
C ALA A 420 14.82 -8.55 -27.55
N SER A 421 15.44 -7.37 -27.57
CA SER A 421 16.06 -6.78 -28.77
C SER A 421 17.10 -5.73 -28.40
N ALA A 422 17.66 -5.00 -29.37
CA ALA A 422 18.61 -3.91 -29.07
C ALA A 422 17.97 -2.72 -28.32
N ASP A 423 16.67 -2.52 -28.47
CA ASP A 423 15.96 -1.37 -27.85
C ASP A 423 15.11 -1.77 -26.63
N PHE A 424 14.78 -3.06 -26.49
CA PHE A 424 13.85 -3.58 -25.51
C PHE A 424 14.52 -4.68 -24.67
N GLY A 425 14.75 -4.38 -23.39
CA GLY A 425 15.47 -5.23 -22.45
C GLY A 425 15.93 -4.50 -21.20
N VAL A 426 16.63 -5.23 -20.33
CA VAL A 426 17.30 -4.75 -19.12
C VAL A 426 18.65 -5.43 -19.03
N ASP A 427 19.73 -4.65 -19.13
CA ASP A 427 21.07 -5.19 -18.92
C ASP A 427 21.30 -5.55 -17.43
N PRO A 428 22.28 -6.41 -17.12
CA PRO A 428 22.75 -6.59 -15.75
C PRO A 428 23.01 -5.25 -15.05
N ILE A 429 22.24 -4.98 -13.99
CA ILE A 429 22.23 -3.66 -13.32
C ILE A 429 23.50 -3.46 -12.48
N GLU A 430 24.47 -2.70 -12.97
CA GLU A 430 25.74 -2.50 -12.23
C GLU A 430 25.56 -1.62 -10.98
N ASP A 431 24.75 -0.57 -11.09
CA ASP A 431 24.53 0.41 -10.04
C ASP A 431 23.13 1.06 -10.12
N GLU A 432 22.84 1.94 -9.16
CA GLU A 432 21.59 2.70 -9.06
C GLU A 432 21.36 3.70 -10.20
N TRP A 433 22.37 3.92 -11.05
CA TRP A 433 22.37 4.91 -12.13
C TRP A 433 22.11 4.30 -13.51
N GLY A 434 21.95 2.98 -13.60
CA GLY A 434 21.82 2.27 -14.87
C GLY A 434 23.08 2.39 -15.73
N THR A 435 24.26 2.43 -15.09
CA THR A 435 25.54 2.45 -15.81
C THR A 435 25.62 1.26 -16.77
N ASN A 436 26.06 1.52 -18.01
CA ASN A 436 26.18 0.55 -19.10
C ASN A 436 24.87 -0.03 -19.66
N GLU A 437 23.69 0.46 -19.26
CA GLU A 437 22.42 0.08 -19.92
C GLU A 437 22.43 0.45 -21.41
N THR A 438 21.99 -0.49 -22.26
CA THR A 438 22.02 -0.38 -23.72
C THR A 438 20.64 -0.32 -24.37
N HIS A 439 19.57 -0.67 -23.65
CA HIS A 439 18.20 -0.70 -24.18
C HIS A 439 17.52 0.66 -24.04
N SER A 440 17.17 1.27 -25.18
CA SER A 440 16.72 2.66 -25.23
C SER A 440 15.20 2.87 -25.13
N GLY A 441 14.42 1.80 -25.16
CA GLY A 441 12.95 1.86 -25.33
C GLY A 441 12.55 2.47 -26.67
N GLY A 442 13.39 2.32 -27.69
CA GLY A 442 13.23 2.95 -29.01
C GLY A 442 13.52 4.46 -29.02
N PHE A 443 13.99 5.02 -27.91
CA PHE A 443 14.35 6.43 -27.78
C PHE A 443 15.80 6.58 -27.30
N PRO A 444 16.78 6.76 -28.21
CA PRO A 444 18.20 6.87 -27.84
C PRO A 444 18.52 7.96 -26.82
N GLY A 445 17.71 9.02 -26.73
CA GLY A 445 17.86 10.09 -25.74
C GLY A 445 17.65 9.64 -24.30
N SER A 446 17.04 8.48 -24.06
CA SER A 446 16.91 7.86 -22.73
C SER A 446 18.25 7.36 -22.18
N LEU A 447 19.26 7.20 -23.05
CA LEU A 447 20.58 6.70 -22.67
C LEU A 447 21.67 7.80 -22.73
N PRO A 448 22.68 7.77 -21.84
CA PRO A 448 22.69 7.04 -20.57
C PRO A 448 21.48 7.40 -19.70
N VAL A 449 21.00 6.43 -18.90
CA VAL A 449 19.81 6.57 -18.02
C VAL A 449 19.93 7.83 -17.16
N TYR A 450 21.10 7.99 -16.53
CA TYR A 450 21.51 9.23 -15.87
C TYR A 450 22.73 9.83 -16.56
N LYS A 451 22.55 11.01 -17.16
CA LYS A 451 23.62 11.78 -17.81
C LYS A 451 24.49 12.46 -16.74
N GLU A 452 25.76 12.71 -17.07
CA GLU A 452 26.68 13.42 -16.18
C GLU A 452 26.64 14.93 -16.46
N GLY A 453 26.26 15.72 -15.46
CA GLY A 453 26.23 17.18 -15.50
C GLY A 453 27.39 17.77 -14.72
N VAL A 454 28.31 18.43 -15.42
CA VAL A 454 29.48 19.09 -14.83
C VAL A 454 29.26 20.61 -14.85
N VAL A 455 29.48 21.26 -13.71
CA VAL A 455 29.37 22.71 -13.60
C VAL A 455 30.39 23.40 -14.52
N GLY A 456 29.94 24.41 -15.26
CA GLY A 456 30.69 25.13 -16.28
C GLY A 456 30.49 24.62 -17.71
N ASN A 457 29.71 23.55 -17.90
CA ASN A 457 29.46 22.97 -19.22
C ASN A 457 28.01 23.21 -19.70
N SER A 458 27.79 22.95 -20.99
CA SER A 458 26.48 22.91 -21.61
C SER A 458 26.30 21.60 -22.37
N TYR A 459 25.08 21.08 -22.36
CA TYR A 459 24.71 19.77 -22.87
C TYR A 459 23.45 19.88 -23.72
N THR A 460 23.32 19.07 -24.75
CA THR A 460 22.04 18.91 -25.45
C THR A 460 21.37 17.65 -24.93
N VAL A 461 20.10 17.76 -24.54
CA VAL A 461 19.25 16.61 -24.21
C VAL A 461 18.14 16.51 -25.25
N ASP A 462 17.86 15.30 -25.71
CA ASP A 462 16.74 15.02 -26.61
C ASP A 462 15.52 14.66 -25.77
N LEU A 463 14.35 15.19 -26.15
CA LEU A 463 13.07 14.97 -25.49
C LEU A 463 11.99 14.75 -26.55
N THR A 464 10.89 14.09 -26.16
CA THR A 464 9.61 14.17 -26.85
C THR A 464 8.61 14.80 -25.90
N GLY A 465 8.23 16.05 -26.14
CA GLY A 465 7.18 16.69 -25.36
C GLY A 465 5.81 16.16 -25.75
N ASP A 466 4.95 15.94 -24.76
CA ASP A 466 3.55 15.54 -24.92
C ASP A 466 2.73 16.05 -23.72
N ALA A 467 1.41 15.86 -23.77
CA ALA A 467 0.48 16.32 -22.75
C ALA A 467 0.52 15.43 -21.50
N GLU A 468 0.73 14.13 -21.71
CA GLU A 468 1.14 13.21 -20.64
C GLU A 468 2.55 13.57 -20.20
N SER A 469 2.93 13.31 -18.95
CA SER A 469 4.25 13.68 -18.43
C SER A 469 5.12 12.48 -18.07
N ASN A 470 4.59 11.28 -18.22
CA ASN A 470 5.10 10.05 -17.63
C ASN A 470 5.67 9.06 -18.64
N ARG A 471 5.87 9.44 -19.91
CA ARG A 471 6.54 8.56 -20.87
C ARG A 471 8.06 8.67 -20.77
N LEU A 472 8.76 7.59 -21.12
CA LEU A 472 10.22 7.51 -21.06
C LEU A 472 10.90 8.68 -21.81
N SER A 473 10.43 8.94 -23.02
CA SER A 473 11.05 9.93 -23.92
C SER A 473 10.84 11.38 -23.50
N GLN A 474 10.02 11.65 -22.48
CA GLN A 474 9.72 13.01 -22.02
C GLN A 474 10.60 13.46 -20.88
N ASN A 475 11.31 12.54 -20.23
CA ASN A 475 12.06 12.80 -19.01
C ASN A 475 13.52 12.39 -19.21
N VAL A 476 14.43 13.34 -19.00
CA VAL A 476 15.88 13.09 -19.01
C VAL A 476 16.47 13.46 -17.65
N TYR A 477 17.31 12.59 -17.12
CA TYR A 477 17.95 12.78 -15.83
C TYR A 477 19.43 13.14 -15.96
N VAL A 478 19.87 14.14 -15.20
CA VAL A 478 21.26 14.59 -15.13
C VAL A 478 21.73 14.59 -13.68
N ARG A 479 22.84 13.91 -13.40
CA ARG A 479 23.51 13.90 -12.09
C ARG A 479 24.45 15.09 -11.99
N ILE A 480 24.33 15.88 -10.92
CA ILE A 480 25.18 17.03 -10.65
C ILE A 480 25.80 16.84 -9.27
N GLU A 481 27.14 16.76 -9.20
CA GLU A 481 27.85 16.77 -7.92
C GLU A 481 28.02 18.22 -7.46
N GLY A 482 27.52 18.51 -6.26
CA GLY A 482 27.68 19.82 -5.64
C GLY A 482 29.13 20.07 -5.24
N ASP A 483 29.55 21.32 -5.30
CA ASP A 483 30.92 21.76 -4.95
C ASP A 483 30.94 22.74 -3.76
N GLY A 484 29.78 23.00 -3.14
CA GLY A 484 29.63 23.91 -2.02
C GLY A 484 29.29 25.35 -2.43
N MET A 485 29.17 25.64 -3.73
CA MET A 485 28.72 26.93 -4.25
C MET A 485 27.29 26.84 -4.78
N ALA A 486 26.65 28.00 -4.97
CA ALA A 486 25.39 28.06 -5.69
C ALA A 486 25.59 27.56 -7.13
N ILE A 487 24.65 26.75 -7.61
CA ILE A 487 24.62 26.25 -8.98
C ILE A 487 23.36 26.80 -9.63
N THR A 488 23.52 27.33 -10.83
CA THR A 488 22.43 27.75 -11.71
C THR A 488 22.36 26.84 -12.92
N VAL A 489 21.19 26.27 -13.16
CA VAL A 489 20.88 25.49 -14.37
C VAL A 489 19.92 26.31 -15.22
N THR A 490 20.21 26.45 -16.51
CA THR A 490 19.31 27.07 -17.48
C THR A 490 19.02 26.15 -18.64
N SER A 491 17.84 26.25 -19.22
CA SER A 491 17.51 25.63 -20.50
C SER A 491 17.37 26.67 -21.60
N THR A 492 17.66 26.26 -22.84
CA THR A 492 17.23 26.96 -24.06
C THR A 492 16.71 25.92 -25.05
N SER A 493 15.43 26.00 -25.38
CA SER A 493 14.71 24.99 -26.17
C SER A 493 13.73 25.64 -27.17
N PRO A 494 13.48 25.02 -28.34
CA PRO A 494 12.44 25.48 -29.26
C PRO A 494 11.01 25.18 -28.76
N SER A 495 10.87 24.36 -27.72
CA SER A 495 9.61 23.90 -27.13
C SER A 495 9.66 23.99 -25.61
N ASP A 496 8.49 23.84 -25.00
CA ASP A 496 8.30 23.91 -23.54
C ASP A 496 9.10 22.84 -22.79
N VAL A 497 9.87 23.26 -21.78
CA VAL A 497 10.70 22.39 -20.94
C VAL A 497 10.50 22.79 -19.49
N ASP A 498 10.42 21.83 -18.58
CA ASP A 498 10.51 22.08 -17.15
C ASP A 498 11.86 21.59 -16.60
N LEU A 499 12.40 22.34 -15.64
CA LEU A 499 13.58 21.96 -14.86
C LEU A 499 13.19 21.75 -13.40
N ALA A 500 13.51 20.58 -12.85
CA ALA A 500 13.34 20.31 -11.43
C ALA A 500 14.60 19.64 -10.84
N VAL A 501 15.12 20.20 -9.75
CA VAL A 501 16.31 19.68 -9.07
C VAL A 501 15.90 18.99 -7.79
N PHE A 502 16.44 17.79 -7.58
CA PHE A 502 16.14 16.93 -6.44
C PHE A 502 17.41 16.55 -5.69
N LYS A 503 17.28 16.34 -4.37
CA LYS A 503 18.29 15.72 -3.50
C LYS A 503 17.67 14.47 -2.89
N ALA A 504 18.11 13.29 -3.33
CA ALA A 504 17.59 12.00 -2.87
C ALA A 504 16.03 11.91 -2.90
N GLY A 505 15.45 12.28 -4.05
CA GLY A 505 13.99 12.30 -4.26
C GLY A 505 13.26 13.55 -3.74
N VAL A 506 13.89 14.36 -2.89
CA VAL A 506 13.28 15.58 -2.34
C VAL A 506 13.48 16.76 -3.29
N LEU A 507 12.39 17.41 -3.70
CA LEU A 507 12.44 18.62 -4.54
C LEU A 507 13.18 19.76 -3.83
N VAL A 508 14.21 20.30 -4.48
CA VAL A 508 15.02 21.43 -4.01
C VAL A 508 14.53 22.73 -4.64
N THR A 509 14.37 22.74 -5.97
CA THR A 509 13.92 23.90 -6.74
C THR A 509 13.35 23.45 -8.08
N THR A 510 12.49 24.27 -8.69
CA THR A 510 11.87 23.99 -9.99
C THR A 510 11.58 25.28 -10.75
N ASP A 511 11.60 25.22 -12.07
CA ASP A 511 11.09 26.24 -12.98
C ASP A 511 10.41 25.54 -14.16
N GLY A 512 9.24 26.02 -14.54
CA GLY A 512 8.33 25.36 -15.48
C GLY A 512 7.34 26.35 -16.09
N ASN A 513 7.87 27.48 -16.54
CA ASN A 513 7.10 28.41 -17.34
C ASN A 513 6.81 27.77 -18.70
N VAL A 514 5.73 28.19 -19.37
CA VAL A 514 5.35 27.67 -20.70
C VAL A 514 6.31 28.23 -21.76
N SER A 515 7.55 27.74 -21.76
CA SER A 515 8.70 28.34 -22.41
C SER A 515 9.83 27.33 -22.58
N GLY A 516 10.76 27.58 -23.50
CA GLY A 516 11.98 26.78 -23.59
C GLY A 516 13.14 27.31 -22.75
N GLU A 517 12.93 28.42 -22.03
CA GLU A 517 13.94 29.21 -21.33
C GLU A 517 13.67 29.22 -19.82
N GLU A 518 14.01 28.12 -19.14
CA GLU A 518 13.85 27.97 -17.70
C GLU A 518 15.16 28.23 -16.97
N SER A 519 15.08 28.67 -15.71
CA SER A 519 16.26 28.89 -14.87
C SER A 519 15.99 28.54 -13.41
N VAL A 520 16.79 27.61 -12.89
CA VAL A 520 16.78 27.24 -11.47
C VAL A 520 18.14 27.51 -10.83
N THR A 521 18.13 28.07 -9.63
CA THR A 521 19.34 28.24 -8.80
C THR A 521 19.14 27.59 -7.45
N PHE A 522 20.16 26.89 -6.95
CA PHE A 522 20.16 26.28 -5.62
C PHE A 522 21.56 26.30 -5.00
N ASP A 523 21.61 26.38 -3.66
CA ASP A 523 22.86 26.24 -2.91
C ASP A 523 23.25 24.75 -2.85
N SER A 524 24.41 24.40 -3.42
CA SER A 524 24.88 23.01 -3.44
C SER A 524 25.76 22.68 -2.22
N GLU A 525 25.72 21.43 -1.78
CA GLU A 525 26.62 20.88 -0.77
C GLU A 525 27.76 20.10 -1.45
N ALA A 526 29.01 20.36 -1.04
CA ALA A 526 30.18 19.71 -1.62
C ALA A 526 30.10 18.17 -1.49
N GLY A 527 30.25 17.45 -2.60
CA GLY A 527 30.20 15.99 -2.67
C GLY A 527 28.79 15.40 -2.58
N THR A 528 27.73 16.22 -2.52
CA THR A 528 26.34 15.76 -2.58
C THR A 528 25.90 15.64 -4.03
N ILE A 529 25.28 14.52 -4.38
CA ILE A 529 24.67 14.33 -5.70
C ILE A 529 23.25 14.89 -5.71
N TYR A 530 22.99 15.76 -6.69
CA TYR A 530 21.66 16.25 -7.05
C TYR A 530 21.25 15.62 -8.37
N VAL A 531 19.95 15.37 -8.55
CA VAL A 531 19.37 14.92 -9.81
C VAL A 531 18.55 16.06 -10.39
N LEU A 532 18.95 16.54 -11.56
CA LEU A 532 18.13 17.39 -12.41
C LEU A 532 17.23 16.49 -13.27
N SER A 533 15.94 16.70 -13.18
CA SER A 533 14.96 16.23 -14.16
C SER A 533 14.73 17.36 -15.17
N VAL A 534 14.96 17.05 -16.44
CA VAL A 534 14.57 17.89 -17.57
C VAL A 534 13.38 17.21 -18.21
N ARG A 535 12.22 17.87 -18.17
CA ARG A 535 10.97 17.32 -18.70
C ARG A 535 10.54 18.10 -19.92
N GLY A 536 10.19 17.42 -21.00
CA GLY A 536 9.62 18.03 -22.18
C GLY A 536 8.10 18.09 -22.11
N PHE A 537 7.50 19.24 -22.46
CA PHE A 537 6.06 19.38 -22.59
C PHE A 537 5.66 19.77 -24.03
N ASN A 538 4.49 19.31 -24.46
CA ASN A 538 3.79 19.80 -25.64
C ASN A 538 2.31 19.39 -25.57
N THR A 539 1.44 19.97 -26.39
CA THR A 539 0.05 19.49 -26.48
C THR A 539 -0.12 18.22 -27.32
N LEU A 540 0.91 17.87 -28.10
CA LEU A 540 0.98 16.68 -28.95
C LEU A 540 2.42 16.14 -28.95
N PRO A 541 2.64 14.85 -29.23
CA PRO A 541 3.99 14.29 -29.29
C PRO A 541 4.89 15.03 -30.30
N VAL A 542 5.93 15.72 -29.81
CA VAL A 542 6.92 16.42 -30.65
C VAL A 542 8.31 16.22 -30.07
N SER A 543 9.23 15.70 -30.89
CA SER A 543 10.63 15.56 -30.50
C SER A 543 11.45 16.83 -30.77
N TYR A 544 12.29 17.21 -29.82
CA TYR A 544 13.19 18.36 -29.91
C TYR A 544 14.40 18.20 -28.99
N GLY A 545 15.45 18.96 -29.26
CA GLY A 545 16.60 19.07 -28.37
C GLY A 545 16.52 20.33 -27.50
N ALA A 546 16.89 20.22 -26.24
CA ALA A 546 17.05 21.33 -25.31
C ALA A 546 18.53 21.48 -24.92
N GLU A 547 19.06 22.70 -24.97
CA GLU A 547 20.39 23.01 -24.45
C GLU A 547 20.27 23.30 -22.95
N ILE A 548 21.04 22.57 -22.13
CA ILE A 548 21.08 22.69 -20.68
C ILE A 548 22.46 23.19 -20.28
N THR A 549 22.54 24.36 -19.66
CA THR A 549 23.79 24.94 -19.14
C THR A 549 23.81 24.85 -17.63
N ILE A 550 24.91 24.34 -17.06
CA ILE A 550 25.13 24.27 -15.61
C ILE A 550 26.27 25.22 -15.28
N SER A 551 26.04 26.18 -14.37
CA SER A 551 26.98 27.27 -14.08
C SER A 551 26.93 27.73 -12.63
N HIS A 552 27.78 28.70 -12.26
CA HIS A 552 27.74 29.40 -10.97
C HIS A 552 27.13 30.79 -11.11
#